data_AF-A0A7X4Y905-F1
#
_entry.id   AF-A0A7X4Y905-F1
#
_cell.length_a   1.000
_cell.length_b   1.000
_cell.length_c   1.000
_cell.angle_alpha   90.00
_cell.angle_beta   90.00
_cell.angle_gamma   90.00
#
_symmetry.space_group_name_H-M   'P 1'
#
loop_
_entity.id
_entity.type
_entity.pdbx_description
1 polymer ?
#
loop_
_entity_poly.entity_id
_entity_poly.type
_entity_poly.pdbx_seq_one_letter_code
_entity_poly.pdbx_strand_id
1 'polypeptide(L)'
;MSTLPAPALEASAAPASVRFQGLWLFSPRADLSILVLPTLLMLASVWLASLTGEGSQGFAQSIGRWTSQYVFLNGTHVILTFLLVGTRRELLHTTPHQSRLLVGGASAVFALTFALLWYGDRYAPLLALLLGAGIHVLAAHHTLSQVKGLWALHGLRARAAGAPPLSESERTLQRQFVPVALTLMMLRSLALPVTSALGSRPMINIGQAEAGSLPHGLTWVLLAVWGVFAAKLLLALRGPPGQSGPRRVYLLAHVAVVAVYLVWPLWGAILSAGIHGLEYFFLTGRMLQPTPGETTTRLRGPRVWAAMLAVMAPIILVGVVNSPFVTLADGVTQGAATAFFLRQQPLWSLGVLATNAVVLAHYFADAFLYRFRIPRVREVTLPRLGLG
;
A
#
# COMPACT_ATOMS: atom_id res chain seq x y z
N MET A 1 40.90 -59.56 7.01
CA MET A 1 40.02 -59.02 5.95
C MET A 1 38.81 -58.38 6.63
N SER A 2 38.65 -57.08 6.47
CA SER A 2 37.62 -56.25 7.11
C SER A 2 36.33 -56.31 6.28
N THR A 3 35.22 -56.72 6.89
CA THR A 3 33.87 -56.60 6.31
C THR A 3 33.19 -55.38 6.91
N LEU A 4 33.38 -54.22 6.28
CA LEU A 4 32.56 -53.04 6.57
C LEU A 4 31.17 -53.26 5.94
N PRO A 5 30.07 -53.12 6.70
CA PRO A 5 28.75 -53.13 6.10
C PRO A 5 28.55 -51.84 5.28
N ALA A 6 27.90 -51.98 4.13
CA ALA A 6 27.58 -50.88 3.22
C ALA A 6 26.87 -49.73 3.96
N PRO A 7 27.17 -48.46 3.63
CA PRO A 7 26.49 -47.33 4.25
C PRO A 7 25.00 -47.44 3.94
N ALA A 8 24.18 -47.44 5.00
CA ALA A 8 22.74 -47.34 4.88
C ALA A 8 22.42 -46.10 4.04
N LEU A 9 21.65 -46.29 2.96
CA LEU A 9 21.06 -45.20 2.19
C LEU A 9 20.35 -44.28 3.18
N GLU A 10 20.88 -43.06 3.35
CA GLU A 10 20.24 -42.03 4.13
C GLU A 10 18.79 -41.90 3.65
N ALA A 11 17.86 -42.10 4.58
CA ALA A 11 16.44 -41.92 4.33
C ALA A 11 16.24 -40.52 3.72
N SER A 12 15.78 -40.49 2.47
CA SER A 12 15.40 -39.26 1.78
C SER A 12 14.55 -38.41 2.71
N ALA A 13 15.09 -37.27 3.15
CA ALA A 13 14.37 -36.34 4.00
C ALA A 13 13.09 -35.93 3.25
N ALA A 14 11.94 -36.39 3.76
CA ALA A 14 10.62 -36.05 3.24
C ALA A 14 10.53 -34.53 2.97
N PRO A 15 9.83 -34.08 1.91
CA PRO A 15 9.78 -32.68 1.54
C PRO A 15 9.37 -31.85 2.75
N ALA A 16 10.28 -30.96 3.14
CA ALA A 16 10.18 -30.16 4.36
C ALA A 16 8.86 -29.39 4.39
N SER A 17 7.90 -29.88 5.17
CA SER A 17 6.59 -29.26 5.33
C SER A 17 6.76 -27.82 5.81
N VAL A 18 6.15 -26.86 5.10
CA VAL A 18 6.06 -25.46 5.57
C VAL A 18 5.18 -25.47 6.83
N ARG A 19 5.80 -25.42 8.01
CA ARG A 19 5.04 -25.29 9.26
C ARG A 19 4.50 -23.85 9.35
N PHE A 20 3.17 -23.72 9.44
CA PHE A 20 2.46 -22.45 9.71
C PHE A 20 2.45 -22.06 11.19
N GLN A 21 3.33 -22.66 11.99
CA GLN A 21 3.58 -22.25 13.38
C GLN A 21 4.68 -21.17 13.37
N GLY A 22 4.30 -19.89 13.32
CA GLY A 22 5.29 -18.81 13.36
C GLY A 22 4.74 -17.40 13.13
N LEU A 23 5.31 -16.44 13.88
CA LEU A 23 5.65 -15.03 13.62
C LEU A 23 4.85 -14.18 12.61
N TRP A 24 3.53 -14.33 12.57
CA TRP A 24 2.61 -13.31 12.05
C TRP A 24 2.91 -11.94 12.65
N LEU A 25 2.93 -10.88 11.86
CA LEU A 25 3.31 -9.55 12.32
C LEU A 25 2.29 -9.00 13.31
N PHE A 26 1.00 -9.13 13.03
CA PHE A 26 -0.09 -8.75 13.93
C PHE A 26 -0.74 -9.97 14.55
N SER A 27 -1.39 -10.78 13.72
CA SER A 27 -2.03 -12.06 14.08
C SER A 27 -2.36 -12.83 12.79
N PRO A 28 -2.54 -14.16 12.82
CA PRO A 28 -2.90 -14.92 11.63
C PRO A 28 -4.13 -14.37 10.92
N ARG A 29 -5.16 -14.00 11.68
CA ARG A 29 -6.42 -13.48 11.12
C ARG A 29 -6.22 -12.10 10.48
N ALA A 30 -5.52 -11.20 11.18
CA ALA A 30 -5.27 -9.84 10.69
C ALA A 30 -4.39 -9.86 9.44
N ASP A 31 -3.26 -10.57 9.49
CA ASP A 31 -2.31 -10.66 8.38
C ASP A 31 -2.94 -11.31 7.14
N LEU A 32 -3.77 -12.36 7.32
CA LEU A 32 -4.53 -12.92 6.20
C LEU A 32 -5.60 -11.96 5.70
N SER A 33 -6.31 -11.24 6.57
CA SER A 33 -7.35 -10.30 6.14
C SER A 33 -6.80 -9.14 5.30
N ILE A 34 -5.57 -8.69 5.58
CA ILE A 34 -4.87 -7.66 4.81
C ILE A 34 -4.76 -8.09 3.33
N LEU A 35 -4.58 -9.38 3.07
CA LEU A 35 -4.40 -9.90 1.71
C LEU A 35 -5.72 -10.38 1.09
N VAL A 36 -6.51 -11.12 1.86
CA VAL A 36 -7.70 -11.81 1.37
C VAL A 36 -8.84 -10.82 1.09
N LEU A 37 -9.11 -9.86 1.97
CA LEU A 37 -10.24 -8.94 1.78
C LEU A 37 -10.10 -8.09 0.51
N PRO A 38 -8.94 -7.45 0.25
CA PRO A 38 -8.73 -6.71 -1.00
C PRO A 38 -8.79 -7.60 -2.24
N THR A 39 -8.27 -8.82 -2.16
CA THR A 39 -8.29 -9.78 -3.26
C THR A 39 -9.72 -10.21 -3.61
N LEU A 40 -10.51 -10.60 -2.60
CA LEU A 40 -11.90 -11.02 -2.81
C LEU A 40 -12.75 -9.89 -3.37
N LEU A 41 -12.58 -8.67 -2.88
CA LEU A 41 -13.25 -7.50 -3.45
C LEU A 41 -12.88 -7.34 -4.94
N MET A 42 -11.59 -7.32 -5.26
CA MET A 42 -11.12 -7.16 -6.64
C MET A 42 -11.73 -8.23 -7.54
N LEU A 43 -11.69 -9.50 -7.13
CA LEU A 43 -12.27 -10.61 -7.89
C LEU A 43 -13.79 -10.48 -8.06
N ALA A 44 -14.51 -10.09 -7.01
CA ALA A 44 -15.95 -9.88 -7.08
C ALA A 44 -16.32 -8.71 -8.02
N SER A 45 -15.58 -7.61 -7.98
CA SER A 45 -15.75 -6.49 -8.90
C SER A 45 -15.40 -6.86 -10.35
N VAL A 46 -14.35 -7.64 -10.57
CA VAL A 46 -14.00 -8.16 -11.92
C VAL A 46 -15.09 -9.09 -12.44
N TRP A 47 -15.57 -10.00 -11.61
CA TRP A 47 -16.67 -10.90 -11.97
C TRP A 47 -17.93 -10.12 -12.33
N LEU A 48 -18.31 -9.14 -11.51
CA LEU A 48 -19.46 -8.27 -11.79
C LEU A 48 -19.28 -7.53 -13.12
N ALA A 49 -18.13 -6.90 -13.36
CA ALA A 49 -17.82 -6.22 -14.62
C ALA A 49 -17.94 -7.15 -15.83
N SER A 50 -17.52 -8.42 -15.69
CA SER A 50 -17.61 -9.42 -16.75
C SER A 50 -19.04 -9.82 -17.10
N LEU A 51 -19.95 -9.84 -16.11
CA LEU A 51 -21.36 -10.17 -16.32
C LEU A 51 -22.13 -9.03 -17.00
N THR A 52 -21.73 -7.79 -16.72
CA THR A 52 -22.42 -6.60 -17.23
C THR A 52 -21.80 -6.05 -18.51
N GLY A 53 -20.61 -6.53 -18.91
CA GLY A 53 -19.86 -6.01 -20.05
C GLY A 53 -19.36 -4.57 -19.84
N GLU A 54 -19.24 -4.15 -18.58
CA GLU A 54 -18.80 -2.81 -18.22
C GLU A 54 -17.32 -2.59 -18.56
N GLY A 55 -16.99 -1.48 -19.22
CA GLY A 55 -15.61 -1.09 -19.50
C GLY A 55 -14.94 -0.32 -18.35
N SER A 56 -13.80 0.34 -18.63
CA SER A 56 -12.96 1.07 -17.65
C SER A 56 -13.62 2.21 -16.83
N GLN A 57 -14.86 2.56 -17.11
CA GLN A 57 -15.66 3.53 -16.35
C GLN A 57 -16.90 2.89 -15.73
N GLY A 58 -16.91 1.55 -15.67
CA GLY A 58 -17.97 0.74 -15.12
C GLY A 58 -18.25 1.01 -13.64
N PHE A 59 -19.47 0.69 -13.25
CA PHE A 59 -19.93 0.72 -11.88
C PHE A 59 -19.12 -0.24 -10.99
N ALA A 60 -18.89 -1.47 -11.45
CA ALA A 60 -18.16 -2.50 -10.70
C ALA A 60 -16.73 -2.08 -10.34
N GLN A 61 -16.06 -1.39 -11.27
CA GLN A 61 -14.73 -0.84 -11.06
C GLN A 61 -14.75 0.38 -10.14
N SER A 62 -15.75 1.24 -10.30
CA SER A 62 -15.94 2.40 -9.41
C SER A 62 -16.14 1.96 -7.95
N ILE A 63 -16.87 0.85 -7.73
CA ILE A 63 -16.93 0.16 -6.43
C ILE A 63 -15.55 -0.24 -5.96
N GLY A 64 -14.78 -0.98 -6.78
CA GLY A 64 -13.44 -1.43 -6.40
C GLY A 64 -12.54 -0.27 -5.94
N ARG A 65 -12.49 0.81 -6.74
CA ARG A 65 -11.75 2.04 -6.39
C ARG A 65 -12.24 2.62 -5.07
N TRP A 66 -13.54 2.86 -4.93
CA TRP A 66 -14.11 3.43 -3.72
C TRP A 66 -13.82 2.59 -2.48
N THR A 67 -14.04 1.28 -2.54
CA THR A 67 -13.80 0.38 -1.40
C THR A 67 -12.31 0.34 -1.04
N SER A 68 -11.40 0.27 -2.02
CA SER A 68 -9.96 0.31 -1.74
C SER A 68 -9.52 1.61 -1.03
N GLN A 69 -10.09 2.76 -1.44
CA GLN A 69 -9.73 4.06 -0.88
C GLN A 69 -10.37 4.29 0.49
N TYR A 70 -11.65 3.98 0.67
CA TYR A 70 -12.39 4.43 1.86
C TYR A 70 -12.73 3.31 2.83
N VAL A 71 -13.03 2.09 2.35
CA VAL A 71 -13.39 0.96 3.22
C VAL A 71 -12.14 0.24 3.72
N PHE A 72 -11.16 0.03 2.84
CA PHE A 72 -9.85 -0.52 3.20
C PHE A 72 -8.84 0.55 3.61
N LEU A 73 -9.31 1.78 3.81
CA LEU A 73 -8.59 2.81 4.57
C LEU A 73 -7.33 3.36 3.89
N ASN A 74 -7.15 3.15 2.58
CA ASN A 74 -6.01 3.72 1.85
C ASN A 74 -6.05 5.26 1.78
N GLY A 75 -7.20 5.88 1.64
CA GLY A 75 -7.35 7.33 1.68
C GLY A 75 -7.25 7.89 3.10
N THR A 76 -7.51 7.08 4.12
CA THR A 76 -7.64 7.53 5.51
C THR A 76 -6.39 7.26 6.37
N HIS A 77 -5.50 6.36 5.96
CA HIS A 77 -4.28 6.04 6.71
C HIS A 77 -3.38 7.25 6.99
N VAL A 78 -3.40 8.21 6.08
CA VAL A 78 -2.70 9.48 6.18
C VAL A 78 -3.03 10.23 7.48
N ILE A 79 -4.29 10.24 7.91
CA ILE A 79 -4.71 10.86 9.18
C ILE A 79 -4.19 10.07 10.38
N LEU A 80 -4.08 8.75 10.26
CA LEU A 80 -3.58 7.89 11.33
C LEU A 80 -2.14 8.24 11.70
N THR A 81 -1.32 8.66 10.74
CA THR A 81 0.04 9.16 11.02
C THR A 81 0.02 10.42 11.88
N PHE A 82 -0.89 11.36 11.63
CA PHE A 82 -1.03 12.56 12.47
C PHE A 82 -1.60 12.25 13.86
N LEU A 83 -2.56 11.32 13.96
CA LEU A 83 -3.06 10.84 15.25
C LEU A 83 -1.95 10.20 16.07
N LEU A 84 -1.17 9.32 15.45
CA LEU A 84 -0.02 8.65 16.07
C LEU A 84 0.96 9.66 16.64
N VAL A 85 1.35 10.63 15.81
CA VAL A 85 2.26 11.73 16.19
C VAL A 85 1.71 12.58 17.34
N GLY A 86 0.42 12.93 17.28
CA GLY A 86 -0.22 13.77 18.30
C GLY A 86 -0.37 13.08 19.66
N THR A 87 -0.64 11.77 19.65
CA THR A 87 -0.82 10.96 20.86
C THR A 87 0.49 10.44 21.43
N ARG A 88 1.50 10.21 20.59
CA ARG A 88 2.83 9.69 20.94
C ARG A 88 3.90 10.74 20.64
N ARG A 89 3.86 11.84 21.40
CA ARG A 89 4.74 13.00 21.21
C ARG A 89 6.23 12.64 21.25
N GLU A 90 6.60 11.60 21.97
CA GLU A 90 7.97 11.07 21.97
C GLU A 90 8.47 10.71 20.56
N LEU A 91 7.59 10.31 19.64
CA LEU A 91 7.97 10.08 18.23
C LEU A 91 8.43 11.37 17.54
N LEU A 92 7.89 12.53 17.90
CA LEU A 92 8.28 13.85 17.38
C LEU A 92 9.60 14.37 17.94
N HIS A 93 9.98 13.89 19.12
CA HIS A 93 11.14 14.37 19.87
C HIS A 93 12.29 13.37 19.86
N THR A 94 12.25 12.36 18.98
CA THR A 94 13.32 11.37 18.81
C THR A 94 14.64 11.99 18.37
N THR A 95 14.63 13.06 17.55
CA THR A 95 15.85 13.81 17.19
C THR A 95 15.70 15.34 17.34
N PRO A 96 16.80 16.08 17.57
CA PRO A 96 16.75 17.54 17.65
C PRO A 96 16.13 18.14 16.39
N HIS A 97 15.27 19.15 16.57
CA HIS A 97 14.55 19.85 15.50
C HIS A 97 13.54 19.00 14.69
N GLN A 98 13.36 17.71 14.99
CA GLN A 98 12.42 16.86 14.24
C GLN A 98 10.98 17.36 14.28
N SER A 99 10.52 17.87 15.42
CA SER A 99 9.18 18.47 15.52
C SER A 99 9.02 19.68 14.58
N ARG A 100 10.03 20.56 14.52
CA ARG A 100 10.01 21.73 13.64
C ARG A 100 10.12 21.35 12.17
N LEU A 101 10.97 20.39 11.84
CA LEU A 101 11.12 19.87 10.48
C LEU A 101 9.85 19.17 10.00
N LEU A 102 9.23 18.36 10.85
CA LEU A 102 8.03 17.62 10.51
C LEU A 102 6.84 18.56 10.35
N VAL A 103 6.60 19.46 11.30
CA VAL A 103 5.49 20.41 11.21
C VAL A 103 5.72 21.44 10.10
N GLY A 104 6.90 22.06 10.06
CA GLY A 104 7.22 23.08 9.06
C GLY A 104 7.29 22.50 7.65
N GLY A 105 7.95 21.35 7.48
CA GLY A 105 8.05 20.66 6.20
C GLY A 105 6.72 20.11 5.70
N ALA A 106 5.92 19.47 6.56
CA ALA A 106 4.58 19.01 6.18
C ALA A 106 3.66 20.18 5.79
N SER A 107 3.68 21.28 6.54
CA SER A 107 2.92 22.49 6.21
C SER A 107 3.35 23.11 4.89
N ALA A 108 4.66 23.17 4.62
CA ALA A 108 5.19 23.68 3.35
C ALA A 108 4.79 22.78 2.16
N VAL A 109 4.93 21.45 2.32
CA VAL A 109 4.51 20.49 1.28
C VAL A 109 3.00 20.57 1.05
N PHE A 110 2.20 20.69 2.11
CA PHE A 110 0.75 20.88 2.00
C PHE A 110 0.43 22.14 1.21
N ALA A 111 0.96 23.30 1.62
CA ALA A 111 0.65 24.59 0.99
C ALA A 111 1.09 24.62 -0.48
N LEU A 112 2.29 24.14 -0.78
CA LEU A 112 2.81 24.08 -2.14
C LEU A 112 2.00 23.13 -3.02
N THR A 113 1.71 21.92 -2.52
CA THR A 113 0.92 20.94 -3.27
C THR A 113 -0.49 21.45 -3.52
N PHE A 114 -1.14 22.01 -2.50
CA PHE A 114 -2.48 22.57 -2.63
C PHE A 114 -2.50 23.69 -3.67
N ALA A 115 -1.55 24.64 -3.59
CA ALA A 115 -1.45 25.75 -4.53
C ALA A 115 -1.19 25.26 -5.97
N LEU A 116 -0.28 24.30 -6.16
CA LEU A 116 0.02 23.74 -7.48
C LEU A 116 -1.14 22.97 -8.07
N LEU A 117 -1.84 22.15 -7.27
CA LEU A 117 -3.01 21.41 -7.74
C LEU A 117 -4.16 22.35 -8.07
N TRP A 118 -4.44 23.33 -7.21
CA TRP A 118 -5.46 24.35 -7.45
C TRP A 118 -5.15 25.18 -8.70
N TYR A 119 -3.90 25.62 -8.86
CA TYR A 119 -3.47 26.38 -10.03
C TYR A 119 -3.53 25.52 -11.32
N GLY A 120 -3.04 24.28 -11.25
CA GLY A 120 -3.08 23.34 -12.36
C GLY A 120 -4.50 23.07 -12.84
N ASP A 121 -5.42 22.78 -11.91
CA ASP A 121 -6.83 22.55 -12.19
C ASP A 121 -7.50 23.79 -12.83
N ARG A 122 -7.16 24.99 -12.34
CA ARG A 122 -7.85 26.21 -12.76
C ARG A 122 -7.28 26.87 -14.01
N TYR A 123 -5.96 26.77 -14.24
CA TYR A 123 -5.26 27.60 -15.22
C TYR A 123 -4.31 26.82 -16.14
N ALA A 124 -3.90 25.59 -15.80
CA ALA A 124 -2.88 24.86 -16.55
C ALA A 124 -3.16 23.34 -16.65
N PRO A 125 -4.06 22.91 -17.55
CA PRO A 125 -4.46 21.51 -17.66
C PRO A 125 -3.30 20.53 -17.92
N LEU A 126 -2.29 20.93 -18.71
CA LEU A 126 -1.09 20.10 -18.94
C LEU A 126 -0.22 19.95 -17.69
N LEU A 127 -0.15 20.99 -16.85
CA LEU A 127 0.53 20.92 -15.56
C LEU A 127 -0.24 19.98 -14.62
N ALA A 128 -1.57 20.04 -14.61
CA ALA A 128 -2.40 19.12 -13.82
C ALA A 128 -2.13 17.65 -14.19
N LEU A 129 -1.93 17.36 -15.49
CA LEU A 129 -1.52 16.03 -15.94
C LEU A 129 -0.13 15.64 -15.41
N LEU A 130 0.86 16.51 -15.56
CA LEU A 130 2.21 16.21 -15.04
C LEU A 130 2.21 15.98 -13.52
N LEU A 131 1.46 16.80 -12.76
CA LEU A 131 1.31 16.66 -11.32
C LEU A 131 0.63 15.35 -10.93
N GLY A 132 -0.45 14.97 -11.64
CA GLY A 132 -1.12 13.69 -11.43
C GLY A 132 -0.19 12.49 -11.67
N ALA A 133 0.67 12.57 -12.69
CA ALA A 133 1.69 11.56 -12.97
C ALA A 133 2.68 11.42 -11.80
N GLY A 134 3.18 12.55 -11.30
CA GLY A 134 4.11 12.60 -10.18
C GLY A 134 3.49 12.02 -8.91
N ILE A 135 2.23 12.37 -8.62
CA ILE A 135 1.49 11.81 -7.48
C ILE A 135 1.34 10.29 -7.62
N HIS A 136 1.03 9.79 -8.82
CA HIS A 136 0.91 8.35 -9.06
C HIS A 136 2.24 7.61 -8.85
N VAL A 137 3.35 8.14 -9.37
CA VAL A 137 4.71 7.59 -9.14
C VAL A 137 5.03 7.57 -7.65
N LEU A 138 4.78 8.68 -6.95
CA LEU A 138 5.03 8.80 -5.51
C LEU A 138 4.18 7.85 -4.70
N ALA A 139 2.89 7.69 -5.04
CA ALA A 139 2.00 6.74 -4.39
C ALA A 139 2.45 5.30 -4.59
N ALA A 140 2.77 4.90 -5.83
CA ALA A 140 3.28 3.56 -6.11
C ALA A 140 4.61 3.29 -5.39
N HIS A 141 5.53 4.26 -5.39
CA HIS A 141 6.78 4.16 -4.64
C HIS A 141 6.53 4.06 -3.13
N HIS A 142 5.62 4.87 -2.58
CA HIS A 142 5.29 4.86 -1.17
C HIS A 142 4.76 3.49 -0.74
N THR A 143 3.80 2.91 -1.47
CA THR A 143 3.29 1.57 -1.21
C THR A 143 4.38 0.50 -1.32
N LEU A 144 5.17 0.48 -2.40
CA LEU A 144 6.26 -0.50 -2.55
C LEU A 144 7.33 -0.37 -1.44
N SER A 145 7.63 0.86 -1.01
CA SER A 145 8.56 1.13 0.09
C SER A 145 8.00 0.62 1.42
N GLN A 146 6.69 0.75 1.64
CA GLN A 146 6.02 0.23 2.84
C GLN A 146 6.08 -1.31 2.89
N VAL A 147 5.84 -1.98 1.77
CA VAL A 147 5.99 -3.45 1.64
C VAL A 147 7.38 -3.90 2.05
N LYS A 148 8.41 -3.17 1.62
CA LYS A 148 9.79 -3.43 2.03
C LYS A 148 9.99 -3.23 3.54
N GLY A 149 9.34 -2.23 4.13
CA GLY A 149 9.32 -1.98 5.58
C GLY A 149 8.71 -3.15 6.36
N LEU A 150 7.51 -3.61 5.97
CA LEU A 150 6.83 -4.75 6.60
C LEU A 150 7.59 -6.05 6.41
N TRP A 151 8.18 -6.25 5.23
CA TRP A 151 9.07 -7.39 4.98
C TRP A 151 10.28 -7.38 5.91
N ALA A 152 10.88 -6.21 6.18
CA ALA A 152 11.95 -6.08 7.15
C ALA A 152 11.48 -6.36 8.59
N LEU A 153 10.26 -5.95 8.96
CA LEU A 153 9.68 -6.26 10.28
C LEU A 153 9.46 -7.77 10.47
N HIS A 154 8.98 -8.49 9.44
CA HIS A 154 8.95 -9.95 9.48
C HIS A 154 10.35 -10.57 9.65
N GLY A 155 11.37 -9.99 9.01
CA GLY A 155 12.77 -10.41 9.18
C GLY A 155 13.31 -10.16 10.60
N LEU A 156 13.00 -9.02 11.20
CA LEU A 156 13.36 -8.70 12.58
C LEU A 156 12.67 -9.65 13.57
N ARG A 157 11.39 -9.92 13.37
CA ARG A 157 10.64 -10.86 14.18
C ARG A 157 11.21 -12.28 14.10
N ALA A 158 11.58 -12.72 12.89
CA ALA A 158 12.26 -13.99 12.68
C ALA A 158 13.58 -14.06 13.45
N ARG A 159 14.41 -13.01 13.37
CA ARG A 159 15.68 -12.94 14.11
C ARG A 159 15.48 -12.95 15.63
N ALA A 160 14.48 -12.23 16.15
CA ALA A 160 14.16 -12.24 17.58
C ALA A 160 13.76 -13.65 18.08
N ALA A 161 13.23 -14.50 17.19
CA ALA A 161 12.93 -15.90 17.45
C ALA A 161 14.10 -16.86 17.17
N GLY A 162 15.31 -16.35 16.96
CA GLY A 162 16.52 -17.17 16.73
C GLY A 162 16.76 -17.59 15.28
N ALA A 163 16.04 -17.02 14.30
CA ALA A 163 16.31 -17.31 12.89
C ALA A 163 17.67 -16.75 12.44
N PRO A 164 18.37 -17.43 11.51
CA PRO A 164 19.65 -16.95 11.01
C PRO A 164 19.52 -15.60 10.30
N PRO A 165 20.62 -14.84 10.20
CA PRO A 165 20.63 -13.60 9.45
C PRO A 165 20.29 -13.84 7.97
N LEU A 166 19.60 -12.85 7.36
CA LEU A 166 19.33 -12.83 5.92
C LEU A 166 20.61 -13.05 5.12
N SER A 167 20.54 -13.94 4.12
CA SER A 167 21.62 -14.19 3.17
C SER A 167 21.94 -12.93 2.36
N GLU A 168 23.14 -12.87 1.78
CA GLU A 168 23.51 -11.73 0.94
C GLU A 168 22.61 -11.59 -0.29
N SER A 169 22.26 -12.71 -0.93
CA SER A 169 21.33 -12.73 -2.06
C SER A 169 19.96 -12.17 -1.70
N GLU A 170 19.42 -12.56 -0.54
CA GLU A 170 18.15 -12.04 -0.04
C GLU A 170 18.23 -10.54 0.24
N ARG A 171 19.31 -10.05 0.86
CA ARG A 171 19.51 -8.61 1.10
C ARG A 171 19.60 -7.81 -0.19
N THR A 172 20.28 -8.33 -1.20
CA THR A 172 20.42 -7.67 -2.50
C THR A 172 19.08 -7.60 -3.22
N LEU A 173 18.34 -8.70 -3.27
CA LEU A 173 17.01 -8.72 -3.90
C LEU A 173 16.00 -7.85 -3.15
N GLN A 174 16.05 -7.78 -1.82
CA GLN A 174 15.28 -6.83 -1.02
C GLN A 174 15.55 -5.36 -1.38
N ARG A 175 16.81 -5.02 -1.67
CA ARG A 175 17.18 -3.66 -2.07
C ARG A 175 16.64 -3.33 -3.47
N GLN A 176 16.62 -4.31 -4.35
CA GLN A 176 16.19 -4.18 -5.73
C GLN A 176 14.67 -4.26 -5.94
N PHE A 177 13.90 -4.80 -4.99
CA PHE A 177 12.45 -4.98 -5.12
C PHE A 177 11.72 -3.70 -5.55
N VAL A 178 11.88 -2.61 -4.79
CA VAL A 178 11.21 -1.33 -5.06
C VAL A 178 11.61 -0.74 -6.41
N PRO A 179 12.91 -0.54 -6.74
CA PRO A 179 13.27 0.05 -8.02
C PRO A 179 12.86 -0.82 -9.22
N VAL A 180 12.95 -2.15 -9.12
CA VAL A 180 12.52 -3.05 -10.19
C VAL A 180 11.01 -2.97 -10.39
N ALA A 181 10.22 -3.17 -9.31
CA ALA A 181 8.76 -3.14 -9.40
C ALA A 181 8.26 -1.77 -9.89
N LEU A 182 8.77 -0.67 -9.33
CA LEU A 182 8.38 0.68 -9.72
C LEU A 182 8.70 0.96 -11.19
N THR A 183 9.88 0.58 -11.67
CA THR A 183 10.26 0.78 -13.07
C THR A 183 9.31 0.05 -14.01
N LEU A 184 9.02 -1.23 -13.73
CA LEU A 184 8.11 -2.03 -14.56
C LEU A 184 6.68 -1.48 -14.53
N MET A 185 6.17 -1.11 -13.35
CA MET A 185 4.85 -0.51 -13.18
C MET A 185 4.73 0.83 -13.90
N MET A 186 5.75 1.69 -13.81
CA MET A 186 5.73 3.00 -14.47
C MET A 186 5.90 2.90 -15.98
N LEU A 187 6.73 1.97 -16.48
CA LEU A 187 6.76 1.65 -17.91
C LEU A 187 5.37 1.21 -18.39
N ARG A 188 4.68 0.37 -17.61
CA ARG A 188 3.34 -0.08 -17.94
C ARG A 188 2.29 1.03 -17.93
N SER A 189 2.35 1.96 -16.99
CA SER A 189 1.31 2.97 -16.78
C SER A 189 1.56 4.28 -17.54
N LEU A 190 2.81 4.70 -17.71
CA LEU A 190 3.16 6.02 -18.24
C LEU A 190 3.54 5.99 -19.72
N ALA A 191 4.00 4.86 -20.26
CA ALA A 191 4.41 4.73 -21.66
C ALA A 191 3.24 4.40 -22.61
N LEU A 192 2.01 4.83 -22.28
CA LEU A 192 0.79 4.52 -23.02
C LEU A 192 0.18 5.77 -23.65
N PRO A 193 -0.29 5.71 -24.91
CA PRO A 193 -1.14 6.76 -25.45
C PRO A 193 -2.50 6.79 -24.73
N VAL A 194 -3.04 7.99 -24.51
CA VAL A 194 -4.34 8.23 -23.86
C VAL A 194 -5.51 7.87 -24.80
N THR A 195 -5.27 7.79 -26.12
CA THR A 195 -6.30 7.56 -27.13
C THR A 195 -5.94 6.42 -28.09
N SER A 196 -6.96 5.74 -28.63
CA SER A 196 -6.83 4.70 -29.66
C SER A 196 -6.66 5.26 -31.09
N ALA A 197 -6.58 6.58 -31.25
CA ALA A 197 -6.47 7.22 -32.56
C ALA A 197 -5.03 7.12 -33.12
N LEU A 198 -4.90 6.63 -34.36
CA LEU A 198 -3.64 6.61 -35.12
C LEU A 198 -3.03 8.02 -35.18
N GLY A 199 -1.77 8.16 -34.78
CA GLY A 199 -1.03 9.43 -34.82
C GLY A 199 -1.11 10.29 -33.55
N SER A 200 -1.79 9.83 -32.49
CA SER A 200 -1.77 10.53 -31.20
C SER A 200 -0.39 10.43 -30.54
N ARG A 201 0.13 11.57 -30.07
CA ARG A 201 1.39 11.60 -29.30
C ARG A 201 1.16 10.92 -27.95
N PRO A 202 2.12 10.14 -27.41
CA PRO A 202 2.00 9.57 -26.08
C PRO A 202 1.87 10.72 -25.07
N MET A 203 0.72 10.79 -24.42
CA MET A 203 0.49 11.65 -23.26
C MET A 203 0.44 10.77 -22.02
N ILE A 204 0.86 11.32 -20.88
CA ILE A 204 0.89 10.61 -19.62
C ILE A 204 -0.52 10.11 -19.27
N ASN A 205 -0.75 8.79 -19.31
CA ASN A 205 -1.99 8.16 -18.89
C ASN A 205 -2.01 7.99 -17.36
N ILE A 206 -2.45 9.04 -16.67
CA ILE A 206 -2.57 9.08 -15.20
C ILE A 206 -3.80 8.31 -14.74
N GLY A 207 -4.79 8.13 -15.63
CA GLY A 207 -6.09 7.55 -15.31
C GLY A 207 -6.09 6.04 -15.15
N GLN A 208 -4.94 5.36 -15.33
CA GLN A 208 -4.88 3.90 -15.48
C GLN A 208 -5.90 3.42 -16.52
N ALA A 209 -6.18 4.24 -17.53
CA ALA A 209 -7.24 3.98 -18.49
C ALA A 209 -6.85 2.77 -19.32
N GLU A 210 -7.73 1.77 -19.38
CA GLU A 210 -7.59 0.55 -20.20
C GLU A 210 -7.39 0.86 -21.68
N ALA A 211 -7.75 2.07 -22.13
CA ALA A 211 -7.65 2.51 -23.52
C ALA A 211 -6.20 2.56 -24.05
N GLY A 212 -5.20 2.63 -23.17
CA GLY A 212 -3.80 2.45 -23.53
C GLY A 212 -3.35 1.01 -23.27
N SER A 213 -3.06 0.25 -24.33
CA SER A 213 -2.35 -1.02 -24.19
C SER A 213 -0.92 -0.87 -24.70
N LEU A 214 0.06 -1.35 -23.93
CA LEU A 214 1.37 -1.60 -24.53
C LEU A 214 1.16 -2.65 -25.63
N PRO A 215 1.98 -2.65 -26.70
CA PRO A 215 1.99 -3.76 -27.63
C PRO A 215 2.03 -5.08 -26.85
N HIS A 216 1.14 -6.03 -27.18
CA HIS A 216 0.90 -7.23 -26.36
C HIS A 216 2.20 -7.95 -25.95
N GLY A 217 3.19 -8.01 -26.85
CA GLY A 217 4.50 -8.58 -26.59
C GLY A 217 5.31 -7.87 -25.50
N LEU A 218 5.22 -6.55 -25.36
CA LEU A 218 5.95 -5.81 -24.34
C LEU A 218 5.42 -6.11 -22.93
N THR A 219 4.11 -6.31 -22.77
CA THR A 219 3.54 -6.76 -21.48
C THR A 219 4.11 -8.12 -21.06
N TRP A 220 4.24 -9.07 -22.00
CA TRP A 220 4.88 -10.37 -21.72
C TRP A 220 6.36 -10.24 -21.38
N VAL A 221 7.09 -9.33 -22.02
CA VAL A 221 8.48 -9.03 -21.65
C VAL A 221 8.57 -8.48 -20.22
N LEU A 222 7.72 -7.52 -19.85
CA LEU A 222 7.67 -6.99 -18.48
C LEU A 222 7.36 -8.10 -17.46
N LEU A 223 6.41 -8.98 -17.78
CA LEU A 223 6.08 -10.15 -16.95
C LEU A 223 7.23 -11.15 -16.85
N ALA A 224 7.95 -11.42 -17.94
CA ALA A 224 9.09 -12.32 -17.93
C ALA A 224 10.22 -11.76 -17.06
N VAL A 225 10.53 -10.46 -17.18
CA VAL A 225 11.50 -9.77 -16.32
C VAL A 225 11.07 -9.85 -14.86
N TRP A 226 9.79 -9.57 -14.57
CA TRP A 226 9.24 -9.70 -13.22
C TRP A 226 9.31 -11.13 -12.68
N GLY A 227 8.95 -12.11 -13.51
CA GLY A 227 8.95 -13.54 -13.18
C GLY A 227 10.36 -14.04 -12.85
N VAL A 228 11.38 -13.62 -13.61
CA VAL A 228 12.79 -13.95 -13.30
C VAL A 228 13.20 -13.34 -11.95
N PHE A 229 12.84 -12.08 -11.69
CA PHE A 229 13.13 -11.44 -10.41
C PHE A 229 12.41 -12.15 -9.25
N ALA A 230 11.12 -12.45 -9.41
CA ALA A 230 10.30 -13.16 -8.43
C ALA A 230 10.83 -14.57 -8.15
N ALA A 231 11.24 -15.31 -9.18
CA ALA A 231 11.83 -16.64 -9.03
C ALA A 231 13.15 -16.58 -8.23
N LYS A 232 14.05 -15.65 -8.58
CA LYS A 232 15.29 -15.42 -7.81
C LYS A 232 15.00 -15.08 -6.35
N LEU A 233 14.00 -14.23 -6.13
CA LEU A 233 13.56 -13.83 -4.79
C LEU A 233 13.02 -15.01 -3.99
N LEU A 234 12.19 -15.85 -4.59
CA LEU A 234 11.66 -17.04 -3.95
C LEU A 234 12.74 -18.05 -3.59
N LEU A 235 13.71 -18.24 -4.49
CA LEU A 235 14.87 -19.09 -4.23
C LEU A 235 15.71 -18.54 -3.07
N ALA A 236 15.93 -17.21 -3.01
CA ALA A 236 16.66 -16.58 -1.92
C ALA A 236 15.93 -16.66 -0.57
N LEU A 237 14.59 -16.74 -0.58
CA LEU A 237 13.75 -16.90 0.62
C LEU A 237 13.67 -18.34 1.14
N ARG A 238 14.28 -19.31 0.43
CA ARG A 238 14.44 -20.69 0.90
C ARG A 238 15.46 -20.76 2.05
N GLY A 239 15.21 -20.02 3.13
CA GLY A 239 15.88 -20.23 4.42
C GLY A 239 15.49 -21.56 5.06
N PRO A 240 16.03 -21.86 6.27
CA PRO A 240 15.84 -23.14 6.94
C PRO A 240 14.36 -23.55 7.06
N PRO A 241 14.06 -24.87 7.07
CA PRO A 241 12.71 -25.39 7.23
C PRO A 241 11.98 -24.78 8.44
N GLY A 242 10.72 -24.36 8.25
CA GLY A 242 9.81 -24.02 9.35
C GLY A 242 9.82 -22.58 9.89
N GLN A 243 10.69 -21.67 9.40
CA GLN A 243 10.84 -20.33 10.04
C GLN A 243 10.36 -19.12 9.21
N SER A 244 9.69 -19.30 8.07
CA SER A 244 9.38 -18.18 7.14
C SER A 244 8.02 -18.21 6.43
N GLY A 245 7.07 -19.04 6.87
CA GLY A 245 5.76 -19.20 6.21
C GLY A 245 4.99 -17.88 5.97
N PRO A 246 4.59 -17.15 7.02
CA PRO A 246 3.85 -15.89 6.88
C PRO A 246 4.59 -14.83 6.05
N ARG A 247 5.91 -14.73 6.26
CA ARG A 247 6.78 -13.80 5.51
C ARG A 247 6.79 -14.11 4.01
N ARG A 248 6.87 -15.40 3.65
CA ARG A 248 6.82 -15.84 2.25
C ARG A 248 5.44 -15.57 1.64
N VAL A 249 4.36 -15.88 2.36
CA VAL A 249 2.99 -15.61 1.91
C VAL A 249 2.78 -14.12 1.66
N TYR A 250 3.15 -13.28 2.62
CA TYR A 250 3.05 -11.83 2.49
C TYR A 250 3.80 -11.29 1.27
N LEU A 251 5.04 -11.75 1.06
CA LEU A 251 5.83 -11.29 -0.07
C LEU A 251 5.34 -11.84 -1.40
N LEU A 252 4.93 -13.12 -1.45
CA LEU A 252 4.33 -13.73 -2.63
C LEU A 252 3.06 -13.01 -3.06
N ALA A 253 2.23 -12.60 -2.10
CA ALA A 253 1.06 -11.80 -2.38
C ALA A 253 1.45 -10.47 -3.06
N HIS A 254 2.47 -9.77 -2.56
CA HIS A 254 2.96 -8.54 -3.20
C HIS A 254 3.62 -8.77 -4.55
N VAL A 255 4.28 -9.91 -4.76
CA VAL A 255 4.75 -10.33 -6.08
C VAL A 255 3.59 -10.50 -7.06
N ALA A 256 2.51 -11.13 -6.60
CA ALA A 256 1.28 -11.29 -7.38
C ALA A 256 0.60 -9.94 -7.65
N VAL A 257 0.55 -9.03 -6.68
CA VAL A 257 0.01 -7.66 -6.87
C VAL A 257 0.71 -6.94 -8.01
N VAL A 258 2.05 -6.97 -8.06
CA VAL A 258 2.81 -6.37 -9.16
C VAL A 258 2.50 -7.07 -10.49
N ALA A 259 2.39 -8.40 -10.51
CA ALA A 259 2.02 -9.12 -11.73
C ALA A 259 0.61 -8.73 -12.21
N VAL A 260 -0.38 -8.66 -11.31
CA VAL A 260 -1.74 -8.18 -11.60
C VAL A 260 -1.68 -6.75 -12.11
N TYR A 261 -0.85 -5.89 -11.54
CA TYR A 261 -0.66 -4.52 -12.03
C TYR A 261 -0.08 -4.48 -13.46
N LEU A 262 0.87 -5.35 -13.79
CA LEU A 262 1.45 -5.36 -15.14
C LEU A 262 0.42 -5.77 -16.20
N VAL A 263 -0.43 -6.75 -15.88
CA VAL A 263 -1.49 -7.24 -16.79
C VAL A 263 -2.68 -6.28 -16.79
N TRP A 264 -3.17 -5.93 -15.60
CA TRP A 264 -4.37 -5.15 -15.30
C TRP A 264 -4.01 -3.99 -14.34
N PRO A 265 -3.39 -2.91 -14.83
CA PRO A 265 -2.83 -1.83 -13.99
C PRO A 265 -3.82 -1.25 -12.99
N LEU A 266 -5.05 -1.10 -13.44
CA LEU A 266 -6.15 -0.58 -12.67
C LEU A 266 -6.56 -1.50 -11.52
N TRP A 267 -6.82 -2.78 -11.80
CA TRP A 267 -7.17 -3.76 -10.78
C TRP A 267 -6.00 -4.01 -9.82
N GLY A 268 -4.77 -4.04 -10.34
CA GLY A 268 -3.57 -4.10 -9.52
C GLY A 268 -3.41 -2.90 -8.60
N ALA A 269 -3.73 -1.69 -9.06
CA ALA A 269 -3.70 -0.49 -8.23
C ALA A 269 -4.77 -0.52 -7.12
N ILE A 270 -6.00 -0.93 -7.45
CA ILE A 270 -7.09 -1.11 -6.48
C ILE A 270 -6.69 -2.12 -5.41
N LEU A 271 -6.17 -3.27 -5.83
CA LEU A 271 -5.70 -4.32 -4.94
C LEU A 271 -4.56 -3.81 -4.04
N SER A 272 -3.54 -3.18 -4.63
CA SER A 272 -2.39 -2.62 -3.91
C SER A 272 -2.79 -1.57 -2.90
N ALA A 273 -3.71 -0.67 -3.26
CA ALA A 273 -4.23 0.36 -2.36
C ALA A 273 -4.99 -0.27 -1.18
N GLY A 274 -5.86 -1.24 -1.45
CA GLY A 274 -6.61 -1.92 -0.39
C GLY A 274 -5.70 -2.62 0.62
N ILE A 275 -4.64 -3.30 0.14
CA ILE A 275 -3.64 -3.92 1.02
C ILE A 275 -2.92 -2.85 1.86
N HIS A 276 -2.41 -1.80 1.21
CA HIS A 276 -1.66 -0.71 1.85
C HIS A 276 -2.45 -0.01 2.97
N GLY A 277 -3.73 0.29 2.73
CA GLY A 277 -4.58 0.93 3.74
C GLY A 277 -4.77 0.07 4.99
N LEU A 278 -5.01 -1.23 4.81
CA LEU A 278 -5.16 -2.17 5.93
C LEU A 278 -3.83 -2.35 6.69
N GLU A 279 -2.70 -2.39 5.98
CA GLU A 279 -1.38 -2.46 6.59
C GLU A 279 -1.14 -1.30 7.56
N TYR A 280 -1.39 -0.06 7.14
CA TYR A 280 -1.24 1.11 8.01
C TYR A 280 -2.24 1.11 9.15
N PHE A 281 -3.47 0.66 8.91
CA PHE A 281 -4.49 0.57 9.95
C PHE A 281 -4.02 -0.34 11.09
N PHE A 282 -3.58 -1.57 10.79
CA PHE A 282 -3.08 -2.49 11.80
C PHE A 282 -1.75 -2.02 12.42
N LEU A 283 -0.86 -1.44 11.62
CA LEU A 283 0.42 -0.90 12.10
C LEU A 283 0.21 0.24 13.11
N THR A 284 -0.63 1.21 12.76
CA THR A 284 -0.93 2.35 13.62
C THR A 284 -1.65 1.92 14.88
N GLY A 285 -2.64 1.02 14.76
CA GLY A 285 -3.34 0.46 15.90
C GLY A 285 -2.39 -0.21 16.89
N ARG A 286 -1.38 -0.95 16.39
CA ARG A 286 -0.36 -1.56 17.24
C ARG A 286 0.57 -0.52 17.87
N MET A 287 0.99 0.49 17.12
CA MET A 287 1.89 1.54 17.64
C MET A 287 1.23 2.46 18.67
N LEU A 288 -0.08 2.65 18.58
CA LEU A 288 -0.85 3.43 19.54
C LEU A 288 -1.03 2.71 20.89
N GLN A 289 -0.93 1.37 20.93
CA GLN A 289 -1.00 0.62 22.18
C GLN A 289 0.21 0.94 23.09
N PRO A 290 0.05 0.83 24.42
CA PRO A 290 1.17 0.90 25.34
C PRO A 290 2.25 -0.14 25.06
N THR A 291 3.50 0.23 25.32
CA THR A 291 4.57 -0.77 25.51
C THR A 291 4.46 -1.40 26.91
N PRO A 292 5.10 -2.55 27.17
CA PRO A 292 5.11 -3.17 28.49
C PRO A 292 5.62 -2.26 29.63
N GLY A 293 6.50 -1.29 29.32
CA GLY A 293 7.00 -0.31 30.29
C GLY A 293 6.06 0.87 30.55
N GLU A 294 4.94 1.00 29.82
CA GLU A 294 4.04 2.16 29.90
C GLU A 294 2.80 1.87 30.77
N THR A 295 2.90 2.15 32.07
CA THR A 295 1.84 1.87 33.04
C THR A 295 0.67 2.88 33.02
N THR A 296 0.87 4.11 32.52
CA THR A 296 -0.09 5.24 32.66
C THR A 296 -0.74 5.75 31.36
N THR A 297 -0.78 4.95 30.28
CA THR A 297 -1.34 5.39 28.99
C THR A 297 -2.88 5.43 28.96
N ARG A 298 -3.43 6.53 28.43
CA ARG A 298 -4.89 6.78 28.36
C ARG A 298 -5.60 6.03 27.22
N LEU A 299 -4.88 5.70 26.14
CA LEU A 299 -5.40 4.95 24.99
C LEU A 299 -4.92 3.50 25.03
N ARG A 300 -5.85 2.56 25.15
CA ARG A 300 -5.60 1.11 25.19
C ARG A 300 -6.76 0.34 24.57
N GLY A 301 -6.46 -0.83 24.01
CA GLY A 301 -7.48 -1.79 23.56
C GLY A 301 -8.50 -1.15 22.59
N PRO A 302 -9.82 -1.30 22.83
CA PRO A 302 -10.89 -0.74 21.98
C PRO A 302 -10.83 0.78 21.78
N ARG A 303 -10.31 1.53 22.76
CA ARG A 303 -10.24 3.00 22.69
C ARG A 303 -9.28 3.49 21.60
N VAL A 304 -8.23 2.71 21.29
CA VAL A 304 -7.31 3.01 20.18
C VAL A 304 -8.07 2.97 18.86
N TRP A 305 -8.83 1.91 18.63
CA TRP A 305 -9.61 1.72 17.40
C TRP A 305 -10.71 2.77 17.26
N ALA A 306 -11.41 3.09 18.36
CA ALA A 306 -12.42 4.16 18.36
C ALA A 306 -11.80 5.53 18.02
N ALA A 307 -10.63 5.86 18.59
CA ALA A 307 -9.93 7.10 18.27
C ALA A 307 -9.50 7.15 16.81
N MET A 308 -8.98 6.05 16.27
CA MET A 308 -8.61 5.94 14.86
C MET A 308 -9.82 6.15 13.94
N LEU A 309 -10.95 5.47 14.21
CA LEU A 309 -12.17 5.64 13.42
C LEU A 309 -12.71 7.06 13.49
N ALA A 310 -12.70 7.67 14.68
CA ALA A 310 -13.17 9.04 14.89
C ALA A 310 -12.38 10.06 14.07
N VAL A 311 -11.05 9.98 14.05
CA VAL A 311 -10.23 10.92 13.26
C VAL A 311 -10.34 10.69 11.76
N MET A 312 -10.64 9.46 11.32
CA MET A 312 -10.83 9.14 9.90
C MET A 312 -12.20 9.59 9.36
N ALA A 313 -13.17 9.86 10.24
CA ALA A 313 -14.55 10.17 9.88
C ALA A 313 -14.70 11.28 8.80
N PRO A 314 -13.95 12.40 8.83
CA PRO A 314 -14.06 13.43 7.80
C PRO A 314 -13.75 12.92 6.39
N ILE A 315 -12.69 12.14 6.21
CA ILE A 315 -12.33 11.57 4.89
C ILE A 315 -13.31 10.46 4.51
N ILE A 316 -13.80 9.68 5.47
CA ILE A 316 -14.86 8.69 5.21
C ILE A 316 -16.12 9.39 4.67
N LEU A 317 -16.51 10.55 5.23
CA LEU A 317 -17.62 11.36 4.70
C LEU A 317 -17.36 11.81 3.26
N VAL A 318 -16.15 12.29 2.94
CA VAL A 318 -15.77 12.62 1.55
C VAL A 318 -15.94 11.40 0.65
N GLY A 319 -15.55 10.22 1.11
CA GLY A 319 -15.75 8.96 0.40
C GLY A 319 -17.21 8.59 0.18
N VAL A 320 -18.07 8.79 1.18
CA VAL A 320 -19.53 8.53 1.07
C VAL A 320 -20.16 9.44 0.01
N VAL A 321 -19.74 10.70 -0.08
CA VAL A 321 -20.21 11.64 -1.10
C VAL A 321 -19.76 11.23 -2.50
N ASN A 322 -18.51 10.76 -2.64
CA ASN A 322 -17.95 10.26 -3.90
C ASN A 322 -18.28 8.79 -4.15
N SER A 323 -19.31 8.27 -3.47
CA SER A 323 -19.68 6.86 -3.55
C SER A 323 -20.28 6.54 -4.91
N PRO A 324 -19.89 5.41 -5.53
CA PRO A 324 -20.51 4.97 -6.77
C PRO A 324 -22.01 4.67 -6.59
N PHE A 325 -22.45 4.39 -5.35
CA PHE A 325 -23.84 4.09 -5.02
C PHE A 325 -24.80 5.28 -5.14
N VAL A 326 -24.30 6.51 -5.34
CA VAL A 326 -25.14 7.68 -5.61
C VAL A 326 -26.00 7.47 -6.87
N THR A 327 -25.42 6.85 -7.90
CA THR A 327 -26.15 6.54 -9.15
C THR A 327 -27.32 5.58 -8.93
N LEU A 328 -27.20 4.61 -8.03
CA LEU A 328 -28.30 3.73 -7.65
C LEU A 328 -29.37 4.47 -6.84
N ALA A 329 -28.96 5.36 -5.94
CA ALA A 329 -29.88 6.17 -5.17
C ALA A 329 -30.68 7.12 -6.05
N ASP A 330 -30.11 7.64 -7.14
CA ASP A 330 -30.84 8.49 -8.09
C ASP A 330 -32.02 7.78 -8.74
N GLY A 331 -31.93 6.47 -8.99
CA GLY A 331 -33.05 5.69 -9.52
C GLY A 331 -34.26 5.67 -8.57
N VAL A 332 -34.00 5.61 -7.26
CA VAL A 332 -35.05 5.62 -6.22
C VAL A 332 -35.51 7.04 -5.90
N THR A 333 -34.58 8.00 -5.89
CA THR A 333 -34.81 9.38 -5.46
C THR A 333 -35.12 10.34 -6.62
N GLN A 334 -35.26 9.81 -7.83
CA GLN A 334 -35.50 10.58 -9.06
C GLN A 334 -34.48 11.72 -9.25
N GLY A 335 -33.21 11.45 -8.99
CA GLY A 335 -32.10 12.40 -9.17
C GLY A 335 -31.90 13.40 -8.02
N ALA A 336 -32.67 13.31 -6.92
CA ALA A 336 -32.53 14.22 -5.79
C ALA A 336 -31.17 14.08 -5.07
N ALA A 337 -30.59 12.87 -5.04
CA ALA A 337 -29.28 12.63 -4.45
C ALA A 337 -28.16 13.34 -5.23
N THR A 338 -28.11 13.17 -6.55
CA THR A 338 -27.16 13.91 -7.40
C THR A 338 -27.38 15.41 -7.33
N ALA A 339 -28.62 15.90 -7.36
CA ALA A 339 -28.91 17.33 -7.24
C ALA A 339 -28.46 17.92 -5.89
N PHE A 340 -28.51 17.14 -4.81
CA PHE A 340 -27.94 17.53 -3.53
C PHE A 340 -26.41 17.65 -3.60
N PHE A 341 -25.72 16.64 -4.16
CA PHE A 341 -24.25 16.64 -4.21
C PHE A 341 -23.68 17.67 -5.19
N LEU A 342 -24.31 17.90 -6.35
CA LEU A 342 -23.87 18.90 -7.32
C LEU A 342 -23.88 20.31 -6.74
N ARG A 343 -24.87 20.65 -5.90
CA ARG A 343 -24.91 21.95 -5.20
C ARG A 343 -23.72 22.16 -4.25
N GLN A 344 -23.10 21.09 -3.81
CA GLN A 344 -21.97 21.10 -2.88
C GLN A 344 -20.61 20.89 -3.60
N GLN A 345 -20.62 20.69 -4.93
CA GLN A 345 -19.45 20.35 -5.75
C GLN A 345 -18.25 21.31 -5.59
N PRO A 346 -18.43 22.65 -5.43
CA PRO A 346 -17.30 23.55 -5.21
C PRO A 346 -16.56 23.26 -3.90
N LEU A 347 -17.29 23.01 -2.81
CA LEU A 347 -16.71 22.65 -1.51
C LEU A 347 -16.04 21.27 -1.57
N TRP A 348 -16.60 20.35 -2.34
CA TRP A 348 -16.02 19.01 -2.52
C TRP A 348 -14.76 19.00 -3.35
N SER A 349 -14.71 19.80 -4.42
CA SER A 349 -13.51 19.94 -5.24
C SER A 349 -12.34 20.47 -4.40
N LEU A 350 -12.60 21.45 -3.53
CA LEU A 350 -11.62 21.93 -2.54
C LEU A 350 -11.23 20.82 -1.55
N GLY A 351 -12.19 20.02 -1.07
CA GLY A 351 -11.93 18.89 -0.18
C GLY A 351 -11.03 17.81 -0.82
N VAL A 352 -11.22 17.51 -2.11
CA VAL A 352 -10.37 16.56 -2.85
C VAL A 352 -8.96 17.11 -3.05
N LEU A 353 -8.83 18.40 -3.40
CA LEU A 353 -7.52 19.07 -3.50
C LEU A 353 -6.79 19.06 -2.15
N ALA A 354 -7.49 19.43 -1.08
CA ALA A 354 -6.96 19.41 0.27
C ALA A 354 -6.53 17.99 0.69
N THR A 355 -7.33 16.97 0.38
CA THR A 355 -7.00 15.57 0.70
C THR A 355 -5.72 15.14 0.00
N ASN A 356 -5.55 15.42 -1.29
CA ASN A 356 -4.32 15.10 -2.03
C ASN A 356 -3.11 15.86 -1.49
N ALA A 357 -3.27 17.13 -1.12
CA ALA A 357 -2.22 17.91 -0.48
C ALA A 357 -1.82 17.33 0.89
N VAL A 358 -2.80 16.89 1.68
CA VAL A 358 -2.56 16.20 2.96
C VAL A 358 -1.85 14.87 2.75
N VAL A 359 -2.20 14.10 1.72
CA VAL A 359 -1.51 12.85 1.36
C VAL A 359 -0.03 13.08 1.08
N LEU A 360 0.31 14.06 0.24
CA LEU A 360 1.72 14.36 -0.06
C LEU A 360 2.47 14.93 1.16
N ALA A 361 1.83 15.77 1.97
CA ALA A 361 2.39 16.24 3.23
C ALA A 361 2.65 15.07 4.21
N HIS A 362 1.77 14.08 4.21
CA HIS A 362 1.97 12.86 4.98
C HIS A 362 3.13 12.02 4.45
N TYR A 363 3.30 11.84 3.14
CA TYR A 363 4.47 11.11 2.61
C TYR A 363 5.79 11.72 3.07
N PHE A 364 5.85 13.05 3.18
CA PHE A 364 6.97 13.73 3.81
C PHE A 364 7.12 13.33 5.29
N ALA A 365 6.07 13.46 6.11
CA ALA A 365 6.12 13.15 7.54
C ALA A 365 6.44 11.66 7.82
N ASP A 366 5.84 10.76 7.04
CA ASP A 366 5.97 9.32 7.14
C ASP A 366 7.41 8.86 6.89
N ALA A 367 8.08 9.50 5.92
CA ALA A 367 9.49 9.28 5.63
C ALA A 367 10.45 9.66 6.77
N PHE A 368 9.99 10.37 7.81
CA PHE A 368 10.74 10.61 9.04
C PHE A 368 10.34 9.68 10.18
N LEU A 369 9.04 9.41 10.34
CA LEU A 369 8.50 8.62 11.46
C LEU A 369 8.83 7.14 11.36
N TYR A 370 8.78 6.57 10.15
CA TYR A 370 9.08 5.15 9.90
C TYR A 370 10.50 4.93 9.38
N ARG A 371 11.37 5.92 9.53
CA ARG A 371 12.76 5.88 9.08
C ARG A 371 13.63 5.14 10.09
N PHE A 372 13.44 3.83 10.21
CA PHE A 372 14.20 2.93 11.11
C PHE A 372 15.74 2.96 10.93
N ARG A 373 16.25 3.59 9.86
CA ARG A 373 17.69 3.90 9.74
C ARG A 373 18.19 4.95 10.74
N ILE A 374 17.30 5.73 11.35
CA ILE A 374 17.65 6.63 12.46
C ILE A 374 17.60 5.81 13.76
N PRO A 375 18.73 5.62 14.48
CA PRO A 375 18.78 4.76 15.66
C PRO A 375 17.75 5.11 16.73
N ARG A 376 17.60 6.40 17.06
CA ARG A 376 16.63 6.87 18.05
C ARG A 376 15.16 6.63 17.66
N VAL A 377 14.84 6.73 16.36
CA VAL A 377 13.49 6.39 15.86
C VAL A 377 13.24 4.89 16.03
N ARG A 378 14.25 4.07 15.76
CA ARG A 378 14.18 2.61 15.91
C ARG A 378 13.99 2.21 17.39
N GLU A 379 14.72 2.84 18.31
CA GLU A 379 14.62 2.61 19.75
C GLU A 379 13.21 2.87 20.29
N VAL A 380 12.51 3.89 19.79
CA VAL A 380 11.14 4.20 20.23
C VAL A 380 10.10 3.33 19.50
N THR A 381 10.30 3.05 18.22
CA THR A 381 9.27 2.44 17.37
C THR A 381 9.26 0.92 17.46
N LEU A 382 10.41 0.24 17.56
CA LEU A 382 10.45 -1.23 17.61
C LEU A 382 9.79 -1.84 18.85
N PRO A 383 9.98 -1.32 20.08
CA PRO A 383 9.26 -1.83 21.26
C PRO A 383 7.74 -1.76 21.09
N ARG A 384 7.22 -0.69 20.47
CA ARG A 384 5.79 -0.54 20.17
C ARG A 384 5.27 -1.56 19.17
N LEU A 385 6.13 -2.03 18.26
CA LEU A 385 5.82 -3.12 17.35
C LEU A 385 6.00 -4.50 18.00
N GLY A 386 6.48 -4.57 19.25
CA GLY A 386 6.79 -5.81 19.97
C GLY A 386 8.07 -6.47 19.46
N LEU A 387 9.04 -5.66 19.01
CA LEU A 387 10.32 -6.07 18.41
C LEU A 387 11.53 -5.37 19.07
N GLY A 388 11.32 -4.80 20.25
CA GLY A 388 12.33 -4.04 21.00
C GLY A 388 12.73 -4.71 22.29
#